data_AF-V4TDT8-F1
#
_entry.id   AF-V4TDT8-F1
#
_cell.length_a   1.000
_cell.length_b   1.000
_cell.length_c   1.000
_cell.angle_alpha   90.00
_cell.angle_beta   90.00
_cell.angle_gamma   90.00
#
_symmetry.space_group_name_H-M   'P 1'
#
loop_
_entity.id
_entity.type
_entity.pdbx_description
1 polymer ?
#
loop_
_entity_poly.entity_id
_entity_poly.type
_entity_poly.pdbx_seq_one_letter_code
_entity_poly.pdbx_strand_id
1 'polypeptide(L)'
;MKFFALSILCFFSSLLLHRIPSVNAADKETEHAALPPRGWNSYDSFCWIISEQEFLESADIVAKRLLPHGYEYVVVDYLWYRKKVKGAHIDSEGIDLIDEWGRMVPDPERWPSSKGGKGFTEIAKKVHDIGLKFGIHVMKGISTQAVNANTLIYDYDKGGPYMEAGRQWRAQDIAIKEKPCAWMPHGFMAVNTKLGAGKAFLRSLHKQYADWGVDFVKHDCAFGDDLDEGEIAVVSEVFKGQQNRPIIYSLSPGTSATPAMAQKINGLANMYRITLWAMAKSPLMFGGDVRKLDDTTYGLITNPTLLEIDHHSSNNKEFPYINGGKGGATGPSAGAVASGVRSWIATGRKGEIYLAFFNLNNAKTTIWAEIADLSKAIPGWKIKPPCKGTEIWSGKDFGVMKKSVWAEVETHGCALFVLNCN
;
A
#
# COMPACT_ATOMS: atom_id res chain seq x y z
N MET A 1 17.87 -58.52 -75.02
CA MET A 1 18.23 -57.31 -75.79
C MET A 1 17.24 -56.21 -75.43
N LYS A 2 17.76 -55.02 -75.09
CA LYS A 2 17.09 -53.72 -74.87
C LYS A 2 16.49 -53.40 -73.48
N PHE A 3 17.15 -52.42 -72.88
CA PHE A 3 16.76 -51.51 -71.80
C PHE A 3 15.51 -50.69 -72.14
N PHE A 4 14.67 -50.33 -71.16
CA PHE A 4 14.55 -48.95 -70.62
C PHE A 4 13.57 -48.89 -69.44
N ALA A 5 13.81 -47.91 -68.58
CA ALA A 5 13.39 -47.80 -67.19
C ALA A 5 11.95 -47.27 -66.96
N LEU A 6 11.36 -47.67 -65.83
CA LEU A 6 10.32 -46.89 -65.13
C LEU A 6 10.58 -46.98 -63.61
N SER A 7 11.22 -45.95 -63.07
CA SER A 7 11.48 -45.82 -61.63
C SER A 7 10.30 -45.14 -60.95
N ILE A 8 9.68 -45.84 -60.00
CA ILE A 8 8.69 -45.31 -59.06
C ILE A 8 9.45 -44.57 -57.96
N LEU A 9 9.20 -43.26 -57.80
CA LEU A 9 9.75 -42.45 -56.72
C LEU A 9 9.16 -42.89 -55.36
N CYS A 10 10.00 -43.43 -54.49
CA CYS A 10 9.73 -43.54 -53.05
C CYS A 10 10.03 -42.19 -52.39
N PHE A 11 9.00 -41.49 -51.90
CA PHE A 11 9.16 -40.33 -51.02
C PHE A 11 9.53 -40.80 -49.61
N PHE A 12 10.78 -40.61 -49.21
CA PHE A 12 11.20 -40.59 -47.81
C PHE A 12 10.78 -39.24 -47.20
N SER A 13 9.76 -39.21 -46.34
CA SER A 13 9.54 -38.06 -45.45
C SER A 13 10.21 -38.31 -44.11
N SER A 14 11.29 -37.59 -43.83
CA SER A 14 11.89 -37.52 -42.49
C SER A 14 10.91 -36.84 -41.52
N LEU A 15 10.52 -37.54 -40.46
CA LEU A 15 9.84 -36.95 -39.30
C LEU A 15 10.80 -35.97 -38.59
N LEU A 16 10.68 -34.68 -38.92
CA LEU A 16 11.19 -33.59 -38.09
C LEU A 16 10.19 -33.36 -36.95
N LEU A 17 10.46 -33.97 -35.79
CA LEU A 17 9.85 -33.62 -34.50
C LEU A 17 10.08 -32.12 -34.24
N HIS A 18 9.11 -31.30 -34.63
CA HIS A 18 9.03 -29.93 -34.14
C HIS A 18 8.64 -30.01 -32.66
N ARG A 19 9.60 -29.73 -31.78
CA ARG A 19 9.32 -29.34 -30.39
C ARG A 19 8.41 -28.13 -30.45
N ILE A 20 7.11 -28.35 -30.24
CA ILE A 20 6.20 -27.29 -29.83
C ILE A 20 6.73 -26.83 -28.47
N PRO A 21 7.11 -25.55 -28.29
CA PRO A 21 7.41 -25.04 -26.97
C PRO A 21 6.13 -25.17 -26.16
N SER A 22 6.13 -26.05 -25.17
CA SER A 22 5.16 -26.02 -24.09
C SER A 22 5.27 -24.64 -23.46
N VAL A 23 4.32 -23.75 -23.79
CA VAL A 23 4.06 -22.56 -23.02
C VAL A 23 3.64 -23.09 -21.65
N ASN A 24 4.58 -23.13 -20.72
CA ASN A 24 4.25 -23.25 -19.31
C ASN A 24 3.27 -22.12 -19.05
N ALA A 25 2.01 -22.46 -18.81
CA ALA A 25 1.10 -21.63 -18.05
C ALA A 25 1.72 -21.52 -16.65
N ALA A 26 2.69 -20.62 -16.52
CA ALA A 26 3.08 -20.11 -15.22
C ALA A 26 1.79 -19.55 -14.63
N ASP A 27 1.43 -20.07 -13.47
CA ASP A 27 0.30 -19.62 -12.67
C ASP A 27 0.22 -18.09 -12.72
N LYS A 28 -0.83 -17.56 -13.33
CA LYS A 28 -1.26 -16.20 -13.01
C LYS A 28 -1.76 -16.28 -11.57
N GLU A 29 -0.86 -16.18 -10.60
CA GLU A 29 -1.21 -15.50 -9.35
C GLU A 29 -1.78 -14.16 -9.81
N THR A 30 -3.09 -13.98 -9.67
CA THR A 30 -3.69 -12.66 -9.76
C THR A 30 -2.93 -11.81 -8.76
N GLU A 31 -2.08 -10.92 -9.26
CA GLU A 31 -1.28 -10.03 -8.44
C GLU A 31 -2.26 -9.06 -7.75
N HIS A 32 -2.76 -9.48 -6.60
CA HIS A 32 -3.64 -8.68 -5.76
C HIS A 32 -2.82 -7.46 -5.32
N ALA A 33 -3.24 -6.26 -5.76
CA ALA A 33 -2.48 -5.00 -5.74
C ALA A 33 -1.50 -4.74 -6.91
N ALA A 34 -1.81 -5.17 -8.13
CA ALA A 34 -1.07 -4.75 -9.34
C ALA A 34 -0.97 -3.21 -9.52
N LEU A 35 -1.87 -2.46 -8.87
CA LEU A 35 -1.84 -1.00 -8.76
C LEU A 35 -1.84 -0.59 -7.28
N PRO A 36 -1.15 0.49 -6.90
CA PRO A 36 -1.21 1.04 -5.54
C PRO A 36 -2.66 1.32 -5.12
N PRO A 37 -3.12 0.83 -3.95
CA PRO A 37 -4.44 1.17 -3.45
C PRO A 37 -4.62 2.67 -3.26
N ARG A 38 -5.85 3.13 -3.51
CA ARG A 38 -6.26 4.49 -3.15
C ARG A 38 -7.47 4.44 -2.26
N GLY A 39 -7.48 5.29 -1.27
CA GLY A 39 -8.55 5.30 -0.30
C GLY A 39 -8.46 6.42 0.71
N TRP A 40 -9.24 6.25 1.76
CA TRP A 40 -9.29 7.14 2.90
C TRP A 40 -9.05 6.35 4.18
N ASN A 41 -8.33 6.94 5.12
CA ASN A 41 -8.03 6.36 6.43
C ASN A 41 -8.42 7.36 7.53
N SER A 42 -9.09 6.89 8.59
CA SER A 42 -9.64 7.79 9.62
C SER A 42 -8.61 8.40 10.57
N TYR A 43 -7.36 7.92 10.60
CA TYR A 43 -6.40 8.27 11.67
C TYR A 43 -6.12 9.77 11.79
N ASP A 44 -5.72 10.45 10.72
CA ASP A 44 -5.18 11.83 10.85
C ASP A 44 -6.24 12.83 11.33
N SER A 45 -7.53 12.55 11.10
CA SER A 45 -8.62 13.46 11.45
C SER A 45 -9.37 13.07 12.72
N PHE A 46 -9.42 11.77 13.02
CA PHE A 46 -10.23 11.25 14.14
C PHE A 46 -9.39 10.53 15.19
N CYS A 47 -8.10 10.33 14.94
CA CYS A 47 -7.24 9.46 15.74
C CYS A 47 -7.92 8.10 15.95
N TRP A 48 -8.19 7.72 17.20
CA TRP A 48 -8.80 6.44 17.53
C TRP A 48 -10.30 6.51 17.83
N ILE A 49 -10.93 7.69 17.83
CA ILE A 49 -12.25 7.93 18.43
C ILE A 49 -13.42 8.01 17.46
N ILE A 50 -13.20 7.71 16.18
CA ILE A 50 -14.24 7.74 15.14
C ILE A 50 -15.43 6.84 15.51
N SER A 51 -16.64 7.32 15.24
CA SER A 51 -17.90 6.59 15.38
C SER A 51 -18.40 6.00 14.05
N GLU A 52 -19.29 5.02 14.13
CA GLU A 52 -19.95 4.41 12.96
C GLU A 52 -20.60 5.46 12.06
N GLN A 53 -21.30 6.43 12.65
CA GLN A 53 -21.97 7.49 11.89
C GLN A 53 -20.95 8.31 11.09
N GLU A 54 -19.90 8.81 11.74
CA GLU A 54 -18.87 9.64 11.09
C GLU A 54 -18.12 8.86 10.01
N PHE A 55 -17.88 7.57 10.23
CA PHE A 55 -17.27 6.69 9.24
C PHE A 55 -18.17 6.51 8.01
N LEU A 56 -19.46 6.22 8.20
CA LEU A 56 -20.40 6.01 7.09
C LEU A 56 -20.66 7.30 6.31
N GLU A 57 -20.75 8.44 6.98
CA GLU A 57 -20.82 9.76 6.32
C GLU A 57 -19.57 10.03 5.47
N SER A 58 -18.38 9.71 6.00
CA SER A 58 -17.13 9.85 5.27
C SER A 58 -17.07 8.91 4.07
N ALA A 59 -17.51 7.66 4.24
CA ALA A 59 -17.57 6.67 3.16
C ALA A 59 -18.52 7.08 2.03
N ASP A 60 -19.70 7.62 2.35
CA ASP A 60 -20.62 8.16 1.34
C ASP A 60 -20.00 9.31 0.53
N ILE A 61 -19.23 10.20 1.17
CA ILE A 61 -18.51 11.27 0.48
C ILE A 61 -17.40 10.71 -0.42
N VAL A 62 -16.64 9.73 0.06
CA VAL A 62 -15.61 9.05 -0.74
C VAL A 62 -16.27 8.40 -1.97
N ALA A 63 -17.38 7.68 -1.80
CA ALA A 63 -18.12 7.06 -2.90
C ALA A 63 -18.61 8.08 -3.92
N LYS A 64 -19.12 9.23 -3.48
CA LYS A 64 -19.67 10.26 -4.38
C LYS A 64 -18.59 11.09 -5.08
N ARG A 65 -17.52 11.46 -4.37
CA ARG A 65 -16.54 12.46 -4.84
C ARG A 65 -15.22 11.85 -5.29
N LEU A 66 -14.75 10.77 -4.67
CA LEU A 66 -13.39 10.26 -4.85
C LEU A 66 -13.35 8.90 -5.57
N LEU A 67 -14.38 8.07 -5.46
CA LEU A 67 -14.49 6.80 -6.19
C LEU A 67 -14.36 6.98 -7.72
N PRO A 68 -14.92 8.03 -8.36
CA PRO A 68 -14.70 8.28 -9.79
C PRO A 68 -13.21 8.47 -10.17
N HIS A 69 -12.36 8.80 -9.20
CA HIS A 69 -10.91 9.00 -9.36
C HIS A 69 -10.10 7.80 -8.87
N GLY A 70 -10.76 6.68 -8.56
CA GLY A 70 -10.15 5.41 -8.18
C GLY A 70 -9.92 5.23 -6.67
N TYR A 71 -10.43 6.12 -5.81
CA TYR A 71 -10.41 5.94 -4.36
C TYR A 71 -11.46 4.90 -3.95
N GLU A 72 -11.03 3.66 -3.75
CA GLU A 72 -11.92 2.53 -3.52
C GLU A 72 -11.89 2.00 -2.08
N TYR A 73 -10.86 2.29 -1.27
CA TYR A 73 -10.77 1.79 0.12
C TYR A 73 -11.20 2.84 1.15
N VAL A 74 -11.96 2.42 2.18
CA VAL A 74 -12.23 3.21 3.38
C VAL A 74 -11.82 2.42 4.62
N VAL A 75 -10.85 2.94 5.38
CA VAL A 75 -10.13 2.20 6.42
C VAL A 75 -10.44 2.78 7.80
N VAL A 76 -10.97 1.93 8.70
CA VAL A 76 -11.15 2.25 10.12
C VAL A 76 -9.82 2.10 10.85
N ASP A 77 -9.31 3.22 11.34
CA ASP A 77 -8.07 3.38 12.08
C ASP A 77 -8.33 4.11 13.39
N TYR A 78 -7.61 3.89 14.47
CA TYR A 78 -7.22 2.59 15.03
C TYR A 78 -7.91 2.45 16.40
N LEU A 79 -7.73 1.32 17.09
CA LEU A 79 -8.40 1.04 18.38
C LEU A 79 -9.94 1.11 18.32
N TRP A 80 -10.53 0.59 17.25
CA TRP A 80 -11.99 0.47 17.12
C TRP A 80 -12.63 -0.44 18.18
N TYR A 81 -11.82 -1.29 18.83
CA TYR A 81 -12.17 -2.15 19.96
C TYR A 81 -12.01 -1.48 21.33
N ARG A 82 -11.38 -0.31 21.42
CA ARG A 82 -11.16 0.37 22.71
C ARG A 82 -12.39 1.16 23.12
N LYS A 83 -12.85 0.93 24.36
CA LYS A 83 -13.98 1.66 24.95
C LYS A 83 -13.70 3.16 25.02
N LYS A 84 -14.66 3.97 24.58
CA LYS A 84 -14.59 5.44 24.69
C LYS A 84 -15.08 5.93 26.06
N VAL A 85 -14.34 5.59 27.12
CA VAL A 85 -14.64 5.98 28.50
C VAL A 85 -13.66 7.03 29.04
N LYS A 86 -14.02 7.72 30.13
CA LYS A 86 -13.13 8.70 30.77
C LYS A 86 -11.81 8.02 31.19
N GLY A 87 -10.68 8.60 30.77
CA GLY A 87 -9.33 8.06 31.04
C GLY A 87 -8.78 7.17 29.93
N ALA A 88 -9.62 6.74 28.99
CA ALA A 88 -9.18 6.03 27.80
C ALA A 88 -8.31 6.92 26.90
N HIS A 89 -7.17 6.38 26.49
CA HIS A 89 -6.21 6.97 25.58
C HIS A 89 -5.47 5.86 24.81
N ILE A 90 -4.48 6.25 24.01
CA ILE A 90 -3.80 5.39 23.02
C ILE A 90 -3.11 4.17 23.64
N ASP A 91 -2.66 4.22 24.89
CA ASP A 91 -1.93 3.12 25.54
C ASP A 91 -2.61 2.67 26.85
N SER A 92 -3.92 2.90 26.95
CA SER A 92 -4.71 2.47 28.12
C SER A 92 -4.86 0.97 28.19
N GLU A 93 -4.56 0.40 29.35
CA GLU A 93 -4.77 -1.01 29.66
C GLU A 93 -6.20 -1.28 30.14
N GLY A 94 -6.72 -2.48 29.85
CA GLY A 94 -7.93 -3.02 30.49
C GLY A 94 -9.27 -2.51 29.94
N ILE A 95 -9.25 -1.71 28.88
CA ILE A 95 -10.44 -1.12 28.26
C ILE A 95 -10.66 -1.52 26.80
N ASP A 96 -9.88 -2.48 26.30
CA ASP A 96 -10.09 -3.11 25.00
C ASP A 96 -11.17 -4.18 25.09
N LEU A 97 -12.04 -4.23 24.09
CA LEU A 97 -13.09 -5.23 24.01
C LEU A 97 -12.57 -6.46 23.27
N ILE A 98 -12.65 -7.59 23.95
CA ILE A 98 -12.32 -8.91 23.42
C ILE A 98 -13.52 -9.84 23.53
N ASP A 99 -13.62 -10.81 22.64
CA ASP A 99 -14.51 -11.96 22.79
C ASP A 99 -13.91 -13.00 23.77
N GLU A 100 -14.65 -14.09 24.01
CA GLU A 100 -14.24 -15.16 24.91
C GLU A 100 -12.95 -15.90 24.48
N TRP A 101 -12.51 -15.68 23.23
CA TRP A 101 -11.31 -16.26 22.62
C TRP A 101 -10.13 -15.29 22.58
N GLY A 102 -10.28 -14.11 23.17
CA GLY A 102 -9.24 -13.08 23.21
C GLY A 102 -9.10 -12.30 21.90
N ARG A 103 -10.05 -12.42 20.97
CA ARG A 103 -10.06 -11.67 19.71
C ARG A 103 -10.75 -10.32 19.89
N MET A 104 -10.23 -9.28 19.25
CA MET A 104 -10.78 -7.94 19.40
C MET A 104 -12.17 -7.80 18.78
N VAL A 105 -13.08 -7.10 19.46
CA VAL A 105 -14.44 -6.82 18.96
C VAL A 105 -14.73 -5.32 18.98
N PRO A 106 -15.49 -4.78 18.00
CA PRO A 106 -15.77 -3.34 17.95
C PRO A 106 -16.60 -2.87 19.14
N ASP A 107 -16.24 -1.69 19.67
CA ASP A 107 -16.98 -1.06 20.76
C ASP A 107 -18.43 -0.78 20.36
N PRO A 108 -19.44 -1.46 20.93
CA PRO A 108 -20.84 -1.33 20.50
C PRO A 108 -21.46 0.04 20.82
N GLU A 109 -20.81 0.87 21.64
CA GLU A 109 -21.22 2.26 21.82
C GLU A 109 -20.78 3.14 20.64
N ARG A 110 -19.59 2.87 20.08
CA ARG A 110 -19.08 3.55 18.89
C ARG A 110 -19.57 2.95 17.58
N TRP A 111 -19.82 1.65 17.60
CA TRP A 111 -20.22 0.81 16.47
C TRP A 111 -21.53 0.07 16.79
N PRO A 112 -22.68 0.78 16.90
CA PRO A 112 -23.94 0.16 17.25
C PRO A 112 -24.34 -1.06 16.42
N SER A 113 -23.91 -1.13 15.15
CA SER A 113 -24.18 -2.28 14.28
C SER A 113 -23.43 -3.56 14.69
N SER A 114 -22.40 -3.47 15.54
CA SER A 114 -21.63 -4.62 16.02
C SER A 114 -22.34 -5.40 17.14
N LYS A 115 -23.39 -4.81 17.73
CA LYS A 115 -24.18 -5.43 18.81
C LYS A 115 -24.66 -6.83 18.42
N GLY A 116 -24.60 -7.75 19.39
CA GLY A 116 -24.95 -9.15 19.18
C GLY A 116 -23.86 -9.97 18.49
N GLY A 117 -22.60 -9.56 18.57
CA GLY A 117 -21.46 -10.33 18.05
C GLY A 117 -21.29 -10.26 16.54
N LYS A 118 -21.90 -9.28 15.88
CA LYS A 118 -21.84 -9.11 14.42
C LYS A 118 -20.51 -8.57 13.91
N GLY A 119 -19.68 -8.04 14.81
CA GLY A 119 -18.42 -7.39 14.46
C GLY A 119 -18.62 -6.29 13.44
N PHE A 120 -17.84 -6.29 12.37
CA PHE A 120 -17.95 -5.31 11.29
C PHE A 120 -18.78 -5.75 10.08
N THR A 121 -19.42 -6.90 10.12
CA THR A 121 -20.18 -7.47 8.98
C THR A 121 -21.16 -6.47 8.36
N GLU A 122 -21.93 -5.76 9.19
CA GLU A 122 -22.91 -4.77 8.72
C GLU A 122 -22.24 -3.51 8.13
N ILE A 123 -21.10 -3.10 8.68
CA ILE A 123 -20.33 -1.95 8.16
C ILE A 123 -19.74 -2.30 6.80
N ALA A 124 -19.09 -3.45 6.69
CA ALA A 124 -18.52 -3.94 5.45
C ALA A 124 -19.60 -4.02 4.37
N LYS A 125 -20.77 -4.61 4.71
CA LYS A 125 -21.91 -4.66 3.80
C LYS A 125 -22.33 -3.27 3.31
N LYS A 126 -22.52 -2.30 4.21
CA LYS A 126 -22.89 -0.91 3.83
C LYS A 126 -21.85 -0.27 2.91
N VAL A 127 -20.57 -0.52 3.16
CA VAL A 127 -19.45 -0.02 2.33
C VAL A 127 -19.45 -0.68 0.95
N HIS A 128 -19.67 -1.99 0.88
CA HIS A 128 -19.76 -2.71 -0.40
C HIS A 128 -20.99 -2.30 -1.22
N ASP A 129 -22.13 -2.08 -0.57
CA ASP A 129 -23.38 -1.66 -1.23
C ASP A 129 -23.22 -0.31 -1.96
N ILE A 130 -22.29 0.55 -1.53
CA ILE A 130 -21.97 1.84 -2.19
C ILE A 130 -20.75 1.77 -3.11
N GLY A 131 -20.27 0.56 -3.44
CA GLY A 131 -19.20 0.32 -4.41
C GLY A 131 -17.79 0.54 -3.87
N LEU A 132 -17.62 0.69 -2.56
CA LEU A 132 -16.31 0.82 -1.90
C LEU A 132 -15.86 -0.52 -1.30
N LYS A 133 -14.60 -0.56 -0.87
CA LYS A 133 -13.93 -1.67 -0.19
C LYS A 133 -13.64 -1.27 1.26
N PHE A 134 -13.88 -2.19 2.18
CA PHE A 134 -13.79 -1.94 3.62
C PHE A 134 -12.44 -2.37 4.18
N GLY A 135 -11.80 -1.50 4.97
CA GLY A 135 -10.55 -1.80 5.62
C GLY A 135 -10.55 -1.55 7.12
N ILE A 136 -9.67 -2.25 7.84
CA ILE A 136 -9.44 -2.05 9.27
C ILE A 136 -7.95 -1.98 9.61
N HIS A 137 -7.65 -1.25 10.66
CA HIS A 137 -6.37 -1.29 11.36
C HIS A 137 -6.32 -2.45 12.35
N VAL A 138 -5.17 -3.12 12.45
CA VAL A 138 -4.89 -4.15 13.45
C VAL A 138 -3.47 -3.98 14.00
N MET A 139 -3.26 -4.41 15.23
CA MET A 139 -1.96 -4.44 15.90
C MET A 139 -1.36 -5.85 15.84
N LYS A 140 -0.03 -5.96 15.91
CA LYS A 140 0.64 -7.26 16.08
C LYS A 140 0.12 -8.03 17.28
N GLY A 141 0.13 -9.34 17.15
CA GLY A 141 0.05 -10.29 18.23
C GLY A 141 -1.27 -10.26 18.98
N ILE A 142 -1.18 -10.19 20.30
CA ILE A 142 -2.29 -10.36 21.23
C ILE A 142 -2.35 -9.20 22.22
N SER A 143 -3.56 -8.83 22.62
CA SER A 143 -3.77 -7.75 23.58
C SER A 143 -3.41 -8.16 25.00
N THR A 144 -2.89 -7.22 25.78
CA THR A 144 -2.66 -7.40 27.22
C THR A 144 -3.94 -7.81 27.94
N GLN A 145 -5.09 -7.32 27.49
CA GLN A 145 -6.40 -7.70 28.04
C GLN A 145 -6.71 -9.20 27.86
N ALA A 146 -6.46 -9.75 26.68
CA ALA A 146 -6.66 -11.18 26.43
C ALA A 146 -5.71 -12.05 27.27
N VAL A 147 -4.48 -11.59 27.46
CA VAL A 147 -3.46 -12.25 28.30
C VAL A 147 -3.83 -12.20 29.79
N ASN A 148 -4.28 -11.05 30.28
CA ASN A 148 -4.71 -10.87 31.68
C ASN A 148 -5.96 -11.71 31.99
N ALA A 149 -6.91 -11.77 31.05
CA ALA A 149 -8.09 -12.62 31.15
C ALA A 149 -7.79 -14.12 30.95
N ASN A 150 -6.59 -14.46 30.45
CA ASN A 150 -6.14 -15.80 30.13
C ASN A 150 -7.16 -16.63 29.30
N THR A 151 -7.69 -15.96 28.27
CA THR A 151 -8.71 -16.50 27.35
C THR A 151 -8.25 -17.79 26.67
N LEU A 152 -9.20 -18.64 26.28
CA LEU A 152 -8.91 -19.83 25.47
C LEU A 152 -8.55 -19.41 24.04
N ILE A 153 -7.71 -20.20 23.37
CA ILE A 153 -7.43 -19.98 21.94
C ILE A 153 -8.48 -20.71 21.10
N TYR A 154 -9.07 -20.04 20.12
CA TYR A 154 -10.03 -20.65 19.19
C TYR A 154 -9.33 -21.39 18.06
N ASP A 155 -9.70 -22.65 17.84
CA ASP A 155 -9.39 -23.40 16.62
C ASP A 155 -10.51 -23.15 15.60
N TYR A 156 -10.22 -22.24 14.66
CA TYR A 156 -11.18 -21.84 13.64
C TYR A 156 -11.66 -23.02 12.79
N ASP A 157 -10.77 -23.97 12.48
CA ASP A 157 -11.07 -25.05 11.53
C ASP A 157 -11.85 -26.18 12.21
N LYS A 158 -11.73 -26.35 13.53
CA LYS A 158 -12.46 -27.37 14.31
C LYS A 158 -13.69 -26.86 15.06
N GLY A 159 -13.83 -25.55 15.23
CA GLY A 159 -14.96 -24.95 15.94
C GLY A 159 -14.94 -25.19 17.45
N GLY A 160 -13.94 -24.65 18.14
CA GLY A 160 -13.85 -24.75 19.60
C GLY A 160 -12.47 -24.39 20.15
N PRO A 161 -12.13 -24.77 21.39
CA PRO A 161 -10.81 -24.53 21.96
C PRO A 161 -9.70 -25.28 21.20
N TYR A 162 -8.56 -24.62 20.98
CA TYR A 162 -7.39 -25.23 20.37
C TYR A 162 -6.76 -26.28 21.30
N MET A 163 -6.65 -27.50 20.76
CA MET A 163 -6.12 -28.67 21.45
C MET A 163 -4.82 -29.12 20.80
N GLU A 164 -3.75 -29.17 21.58
CA GLU A 164 -2.45 -29.71 21.18
C GLU A 164 -1.74 -30.27 22.42
N ALA A 165 -1.04 -31.39 22.27
CA ALA A 165 -0.39 -32.11 23.37
C ALA A 165 -1.34 -32.47 24.54
N GLY A 166 -2.60 -32.80 24.24
CA GLY A 166 -3.58 -33.27 25.23
C GLY A 166 -4.15 -32.18 26.16
N ARG A 167 -3.92 -30.89 25.85
CA ARG A 167 -4.43 -29.77 26.65
C ARG A 167 -5.06 -28.67 25.79
N GLN A 168 -5.88 -27.85 26.43
CA GLN A 168 -6.32 -26.56 25.90
C GLN A 168 -5.21 -25.52 26.08
N TRP A 169 -5.04 -24.68 25.08
CA TRP A 169 -4.10 -23.55 25.11
C TRP A 169 -4.81 -22.24 25.41
N ARG A 170 -4.09 -21.33 26.05
CA ARG A 170 -4.61 -20.03 26.51
C ARG A 170 -3.70 -18.88 26.10
N ALA A 171 -4.22 -17.66 26.20
CA ALA A 171 -3.49 -16.44 25.86
C ALA A 171 -2.13 -16.31 26.56
N GLN A 172 -2.03 -16.69 27.84
CA GLN A 172 -0.75 -16.64 28.57
C GLN A 172 0.28 -17.65 28.07
N ASP A 173 -0.15 -18.75 27.44
CA ASP A 173 0.76 -19.76 26.89
C ASP A 173 1.48 -19.28 25.62
N ILE A 174 0.85 -18.37 24.88
CA ILE A 174 1.30 -17.94 23.56
C ILE A 174 1.90 -16.53 23.55
N ALA A 175 1.67 -15.74 24.59
CA ALA A 175 2.14 -14.36 24.67
C ALA A 175 3.65 -14.27 24.95
N ILE A 176 4.34 -13.39 24.21
CA ILE A 176 5.76 -13.05 24.47
C ILE A 176 5.80 -11.65 25.10
N LYS A 177 5.70 -11.60 26.43
CA LYS A 177 5.58 -10.35 27.20
C LYS A 177 6.79 -9.44 27.05
N GLU A 178 7.96 -10.00 26.74
CA GLU A 178 9.21 -9.28 26.54
C GLU A 178 9.30 -8.61 25.16
N LYS A 179 8.28 -8.81 24.31
CA LYS A 179 8.19 -8.24 22.96
C LYS A 179 6.89 -7.46 22.74
N PRO A 180 6.67 -6.37 23.47
CA PRO A 180 5.54 -5.48 23.21
C PRO A 180 5.66 -4.77 21.86
N CYS A 181 4.61 -4.05 21.44
CA CYS A 181 4.77 -3.03 20.40
C CYS A 181 5.60 -1.86 20.96
N ALA A 182 6.64 -1.43 20.23
CA ALA A 182 7.59 -0.40 20.69
C ALA A 182 6.93 0.92 21.12
N TRP A 183 5.87 1.35 20.43
CA TRP A 183 5.17 2.61 20.70
C TRP A 183 3.85 2.44 21.46
N MET A 184 3.41 1.21 21.74
CA MET A 184 2.23 0.91 22.57
C MET A 184 2.54 -0.27 23.51
N PRO A 185 3.43 -0.07 24.50
CA PRO A 185 3.97 -1.16 25.28
C PRO A 185 2.96 -1.83 26.24
N HIS A 186 1.88 -1.14 26.61
CA HIS A 186 0.86 -1.68 27.52
C HIS A 186 -0.31 -2.32 26.79
N GLY A 187 -0.50 -2.01 25.50
CA GLY A 187 -1.64 -2.51 24.72
C GLY A 187 -1.45 -3.93 24.17
N PHE A 188 -0.33 -4.17 23.47
CA PHE A 188 -0.13 -5.36 22.65
C PHE A 188 1.26 -5.96 22.79
N MET A 189 1.34 -7.28 22.65
CA MET A 189 2.59 -8.04 22.65
C MET A 189 2.59 -9.13 21.59
N ALA A 190 3.79 -9.53 21.17
CA ALA A 190 3.96 -10.55 20.15
C ALA A 190 3.38 -11.91 20.59
N VAL A 191 2.96 -12.69 19.60
CA VAL A 191 2.50 -14.07 19.78
C VAL A 191 3.61 -15.03 19.34
N ASN A 192 3.81 -16.10 20.11
CA ASN A 192 4.78 -17.13 19.80
C ASN A 192 4.30 -18.02 18.64
N THR A 193 4.66 -17.62 17.42
CA THR A 193 4.36 -18.33 16.18
C THR A 193 5.14 -19.63 15.99
N LYS A 194 6.03 -20.01 16.92
CA LYS A 194 6.63 -21.36 16.95
C LYS A 194 5.66 -22.41 17.48
N LEU A 195 4.64 -21.99 18.24
CA LEU A 195 3.61 -22.86 18.79
C LEU A 195 2.44 -22.98 17.82
N GLY A 196 1.84 -24.18 17.72
CA GLY A 196 0.62 -24.37 16.94
C GLY A 196 -0.52 -23.47 17.44
N ALA A 197 -0.63 -23.32 18.76
CA ALA A 197 -1.60 -22.44 19.40
C ALA A 197 -1.41 -20.95 19.05
N GLY A 198 -0.16 -20.48 18.94
CA GLY A 198 0.11 -19.09 18.54
C GLY A 198 -0.33 -18.82 17.10
N LYS A 199 -0.04 -19.75 16.19
CA LYS A 199 -0.54 -19.69 14.81
C LYS A 199 -2.08 -19.79 14.76
N ALA A 200 -2.68 -20.65 15.59
CA ALA A 200 -4.13 -20.82 15.65
C ALA A 200 -4.84 -19.53 16.09
N PHE A 201 -4.31 -18.83 17.10
CA PHE A 201 -4.82 -17.53 17.52
C PHE A 201 -4.82 -16.52 16.36
N LEU A 202 -3.66 -16.32 15.72
CA LEU A 202 -3.54 -15.39 14.59
C LEU A 202 -4.46 -15.78 13.42
N ARG A 203 -4.57 -17.07 13.10
CA ARG A 203 -5.51 -17.56 12.07
C ARG A 203 -6.96 -17.27 12.44
N SER A 204 -7.36 -17.53 13.68
CA SER A 204 -8.72 -17.30 14.16
C SER A 204 -9.12 -15.82 14.12
N LEU A 205 -8.16 -14.93 14.41
CA LEU A 205 -8.32 -13.49 14.40
C LEU A 205 -8.49 -12.97 12.97
N HIS A 206 -7.59 -13.36 12.06
CA HIS A 206 -7.60 -12.85 10.69
C HIS A 206 -8.69 -13.50 9.81
N LYS A 207 -9.09 -14.74 10.10
CA LYS A 207 -10.28 -15.35 9.46
C LYS A 207 -11.58 -14.68 9.92
N GLN A 208 -11.68 -14.27 11.19
CA GLN A 208 -12.83 -13.48 11.66
C GLN A 208 -12.95 -12.15 10.88
N TYR A 209 -11.84 -11.49 10.57
CA TYR A 209 -11.87 -10.28 9.75
C TYR A 209 -12.32 -10.56 8.32
N ALA A 210 -11.89 -11.68 7.74
CA ALA A 210 -12.38 -12.12 6.43
C ALA A 210 -13.89 -12.42 6.46
N ASP A 211 -14.40 -13.07 7.51
CA ASP A 211 -15.82 -13.36 7.70
C ASP A 211 -16.67 -12.09 7.82
N TRP A 212 -16.12 -11.02 8.41
CA TRP A 212 -16.77 -9.71 8.43
C TRP A 212 -16.79 -9.03 7.07
N GLY A 213 -16.08 -9.53 6.06
CA GLY A 213 -16.01 -8.94 4.73
C GLY A 213 -14.97 -7.83 4.61
N VAL A 214 -13.91 -7.85 5.42
CA VAL A 214 -12.78 -6.92 5.26
C VAL A 214 -12.04 -7.19 3.95
N ASP A 215 -11.68 -6.13 3.22
CA ASP A 215 -10.92 -6.17 1.96
C ASP A 215 -9.51 -5.58 2.10
N PHE A 216 -9.21 -4.90 3.21
CA PHE A 216 -7.92 -4.25 3.47
C PHE A 216 -7.56 -4.31 4.95
N VAL A 217 -6.34 -4.75 5.26
CA VAL A 217 -5.81 -4.76 6.63
C VAL A 217 -4.53 -3.94 6.70
N LYS A 218 -4.57 -2.88 7.51
CA LYS A 218 -3.40 -2.12 7.95
C LYS A 218 -2.86 -2.75 9.23
N HIS A 219 -1.73 -3.43 9.12
CA HIS A 219 -1.11 -4.16 10.23
C HIS A 219 0.11 -3.40 10.77
N ASP A 220 -0.01 -2.95 12.01
CA ASP A 220 0.98 -2.13 12.68
C ASP A 220 1.78 -2.94 13.73
N CYS A 221 2.98 -2.45 14.01
CA CYS A 221 3.96 -3.07 14.89
C CYS A 221 4.39 -4.49 14.48
N ALA A 222 4.30 -4.88 13.20
CA ALA A 222 4.80 -6.17 12.72
C ALA A 222 6.08 -6.03 11.88
N PHE A 223 6.45 -4.82 11.48
CA PHE A 223 7.57 -4.52 10.58
C PHE A 223 8.38 -3.32 11.08
N GLY A 224 9.60 -3.13 10.55
CA GLY A 224 10.54 -2.11 11.05
C GLY A 224 11.18 -2.52 12.38
N ASP A 225 11.09 -1.64 13.38
CA ASP A 225 11.61 -1.88 14.74
C ASP A 225 10.99 -3.12 15.39
N ASP A 226 9.77 -3.47 14.99
CA ASP A 226 8.99 -4.57 15.53
C ASP A 226 8.94 -5.80 14.61
N LEU A 227 9.91 -5.97 13.69
CA LEU A 227 9.90 -7.06 12.69
C LEU A 227 9.57 -8.44 13.30
N ASP A 228 8.41 -8.98 12.92
CA ASP A 228 7.95 -10.34 13.27
C ASP A 228 7.66 -11.13 11.99
N GLU A 229 8.69 -11.79 11.47
CA GLU A 229 8.60 -12.60 10.25
C GLU A 229 7.59 -13.74 10.37
N GLY A 230 7.46 -14.33 11.56
CA GLY A 230 6.58 -15.48 11.81
C GLY A 230 5.10 -15.07 11.80
N GLU A 231 4.78 -13.96 12.44
CA GLU A 231 3.42 -13.41 12.42
C GLU A 231 3.04 -12.94 11.01
N ILE A 232 3.91 -12.19 10.33
CA ILE A 232 3.67 -11.76 8.95
C ILE A 232 3.38 -12.94 8.03
N ALA A 233 4.12 -14.04 8.16
CA ALA A 233 3.91 -15.24 7.36
C ALA A 233 2.55 -15.91 7.63
N VAL A 234 2.12 -16.03 8.89
CA VAL A 234 0.83 -16.63 9.25
C VAL A 234 -0.33 -15.77 8.74
N VAL A 235 -0.25 -14.45 8.89
CA VAL A 235 -1.28 -13.53 8.39
C VAL A 235 -1.36 -13.57 6.87
N SER A 236 -0.20 -13.59 6.18
CA SER A 236 -0.14 -13.73 4.73
C SER A 236 -0.79 -15.02 4.24
N GLU A 237 -0.53 -16.16 4.90
CA GLU A 237 -1.14 -17.45 4.60
C GLU A 237 -2.68 -17.37 4.64
N VAL A 238 -3.24 -16.75 5.68
CA VAL A 238 -4.69 -16.60 5.83
C VAL A 238 -5.30 -15.79 4.68
N PHE A 239 -4.65 -14.67 4.32
CA PHE A 239 -5.17 -13.76 3.29
C PHE A 239 -4.99 -14.30 1.87
N LYS A 240 -3.87 -14.99 1.58
CA LYS A 240 -3.70 -15.71 0.31
C LYS A 240 -4.73 -16.83 0.14
N GLY A 241 -5.24 -17.39 1.24
CA GLY A 241 -6.34 -18.35 1.23
C GLY A 241 -7.71 -17.76 0.84
N GLN A 242 -7.89 -16.43 0.84
CA GLN A 242 -9.18 -15.78 0.56
C GLN A 242 -9.42 -15.59 -0.95
N GLN A 243 -9.67 -16.69 -1.68
CA GLN A 243 -9.79 -16.66 -3.14
C GLN A 243 -10.97 -15.82 -3.66
N ASN A 244 -12.09 -15.78 -2.93
CA ASN A 244 -13.32 -15.10 -3.37
C ASN A 244 -13.39 -13.62 -2.96
N ARG A 245 -12.62 -13.22 -1.94
CA ARG A 245 -12.55 -11.84 -1.44
C ARG A 245 -11.12 -11.54 -1.02
N PRO A 246 -10.26 -11.14 -1.97
CA PRO A 246 -8.86 -10.86 -1.67
C PRO A 246 -8.72 -9.74 -0.65
N ILE A 247 -7.90 -9.96 0.37
CA ILE A 247 -7.61 -8.96 1.41
C ILE A 247 -6.24 -8.36 1.13
N ILE A 248 -6.20 -7.05 0.94
CA ILE A 248 -4.96 -6.30 0.78
C ILE A 248 -4.25 -6.21 2.13
N TYR A 249 -3.02 -6.73 2.18
CA TYR A 249 -2.20 -6.74 3.37
C TYR A 249 -1.15 -5.62 3.35
N SER A 250 -1.33 -4.62 4.22
CA SER A 250 -0.49 -3.44 4.33
C SER A 250 0.32 -3.44 5.63
N LEU A 251 1.65 -3.32 5.52
CA LEU A 251 2.55 -3.24 6.68
C LEU A 251 3.04 -1.81 6.94
N SER A 252 3.13 -1.46 8.23
CA SER A 252 3.78 -0.22 8.68
C SER A 252 5.30 -0.40 8.79
N PRO A 253 6.14 0.39 8.09
CA PRO A 253 7.59 0.31 8.23
C PRO A 253 8.15 0.92 9.53
N GLY A 254 7.32 1.59 10.34
CA GLY A 254 7.82 2.37 11.47
C GLY A 254 8.82 3.43 11.00
N THR A 255 9.81 3.75 11.85
CA THR A 255 10.84 4.76 11.54
C THR A 255 12.16 4.17 11.04
N SER A 256 12.36 2.86 11.19
CA SER A 256 13.68 2.23 11.02
C SER A 256 13.70 1.06 10.03
N ALA A 257 12.65 0.88 9.22
CA ALA A 257 12.66 -0.18 8.19
C ALA A 257 13.84 -0.01 7.23
N THR A 258 14.48 -1.13 6.89
CA THR A 258 15.60 -1.17 5.94
C THR A 258 15.26 -2.07 4.74
N PRO A 259 15.92 -1.87 3.58
CA PRO A 259 15.76 -2.78 2.44
C PRO A 259 16.06 -4.25 2.77
N ALA A 260 17.02 -4.51 3.65
CA ALA A 260 17.34 -5.87 4.11
C ALA A 260 16.18 -6.51 4.91
N MET A 261 15.48 -5.72 5.73
CA MET A 261 14.27 -6.19 6.41
C MET A 261 13.15 -6.46 5.41
N ALA A 262 12.92 -5.57 4.44
CA ALA A 262 11.91 -5.76 3.41
C ALA A 262 12.17 -7.04 2.57
N GLN A 263 13.45 -7.35 2.30
CA GLN A 263 13.83 -8.56 1.57
C GLN A 263 13.39 -9.85 2.28
N LYS A 264 13.43 -9.89 3.62
CA LYS A 264 13.07 -11.08 4.41
C LYS A 264 11.60 -11.47 4.28
N ILE A 265 10.74 -10.49 4.08
CA ILE A 265 9.28 -10.65 4.02
C ILE A 265 8.72 -10.38 2.61
N ASN A 266 9.61 -10.39 1.60
CA ASN A 266 9.23 -10.17 0.21
C ASN A 266 8.17 -11.20 -0.24
N GLY A 267 7.11 -10.73 -0.87
CA GLY A 267 5.98 -11.57 -1.30
C GLY A 267 5.02 -12.02 -0.18
N LEU A 268 5.23 -11.58 1.07
CA LEU A 268 4.30 -11.85 2.18
C LEU A 268 3.27 -10.74 2.38
N ALA A 269 3.55 -9.51 1.97
CA ALA A 269 2.62 -8.38 2.05
C ALA A 269 2.42 -7.74 0.67
N ASN A 270 1.26 -7.11 0.46
CA ASN A 270 0.94 -6.42 -0.79
C ASN A 270 1.59 -5.03 -0.85
N MET A 271 1.86 -4.39 0.30
CA MET A 271 2.53 -3.09 0.35
C MET A 271 3.17 -2.74 1.69
N TYR A 272 4.12 -1.83 1.61
CA TYR A 272 4.69 -1.06 2.72
C TYR A 272 4.29 0.41 2.55
N ARG A 273 3.89 1.09 3.62
CA ARG A 273 3.53 2.52 3.54
C ARG A 273 4.78 3.41 3.70
N ILE A 274 5.43 3.85 2.61
CA ILE A 274 6.75 4.56 2.63
C ILE A 274 6.73 5.91 1.91
N THR A 275 7.13 7.00 2.62
CA THR A 275 6.79 8.47 2.49
C THR A 275 6.80 9.19 1.09
N LEU A 276 7.00 8.53 -0.08
CA LEU A 276 7.06 9.23 -1.39
C LEU A 276 5.94 8.83 -2.38
N TRP A 277 4.77 9.45 -2.27
CA TRP A 277 3.50 8.86 -2.75
C TRP A 277 3.36 8.64 -4.27
N ALA A 278 3.17 9.67 -5.09
CA ALA A 278 2.87 9.43 -6.51
C ALA A 278 4.09 8.95 -7.33
N MET A 279 5.25 9.60 -7.15
CA MET A 279 6.45 9.28 -7.93
C MET A 279 7.11 7.96 -7.52
N ALA A 280 6.81 7.39 -6.35
CA ALA A 280 7.26 6.03 -5.99
C ALA A 280 6.13 4.99 -6.07
N LYS A 281 4.95 5.35 -6.62
CA LYS A 281 3.77 4.47 -6.69
C LYS A 281 3.38 3.91 -5.32
N SER A 282 3.39 4.75 -4.30
CA SER A 282 2.95 4.37 -2.96
C SER A 282 1.43 4.46 -2.86
N PRO A 283 0.78 3.69 -1.96
CA PRO A 283 -0.66 3.81 -1.74
C PRO A 283 -1.09 5.26 -1.41
N LEU A 284 -2.12 5.76 -2.09
CA LEU A 284 -2.69 7.08 -1.82
C LEU A 284 -3.86 6.96 -0.84
N MET A 285 -3.54 6.98 0.46
CA MET A 285 -4.53 7.03 1.54
C MET A 285 -4.67 8.45 2.05
N PHE A 286 -5.79 9.12 1.75
CA PHE A 286 -6.11 10.44 2.29
C PHE A 286 -6.50 10.34 3.77
N GLY A 287 -5.86 11.11 4.65
CA GLY A 287 -6.14 11.10 6.09
C GLY A 287 -7.06 12.23 6.58
N GLY A 288 -7.28 13.25 5.75
CA GLY A 288 -8.09 14.41 6.11
C GLY A 288 -9.58 14.10 6.28
N ASP A 289 -10.29 15.00 6.96
CA ASP A 289 -11.72 14.88 7.20
C ASP A 289 -12.45 15.21 5.89
N VAL A 290 -12.84 14.18 5.14
CA VAL A 290 -13.48 14.34 3.83
C VAL A 290 -14.79 15.12 3.89
N ARG A 291 -15.42 15.21 5.07
CA ARG A 291 -16.62 16.04 5.32
C ARG A 291 -16.32 17.54 5.25
N LYS A 292 -15.05 17.92 5.35
CA LYS A 292 -14.54 19.30 5.31
C LYS A 292 -13.63 19.54 4.10
N LEU A 293 -13.69 18.67 3.10
CA LEU A 293 -12.82 18.74 1.93
C LEU A 293 -13.18 19.93 1.02
N ASP A 294 -12.33 20.96 1.06
CA ASP A 294 -12.42 22.13 0.18
C ASP A 294 -12.00 21.83 -1.27
N ASP A 295 -12.32 22.74 -2.19
CA ASP A 295 -12.08 22.56 -3.62
C ASP A 295 -10.58 22.53 -3.97
N THR A 296 -9.76 23.26 -3.22
CA THR A 296 -8.30 23.28 -3.41
C THR A 296 -7.70 21.91 -3.12
N THR A 297 -8.01 21.34 -1.96
CA THR A 297 -7.53 20.04 -1.53
C THR A 297 -8.12 18.93 -2.38
N TYR A 298 -9.41 19.04 -2.72
CA TYR A 298 -10.06 18.13 -3.66
C TYR A 298 -9.30 18.10 -5.00
N GLY A 299 -9.06 19.27 -5.61
CA GLY A 299 -8.34 19.38 -6.88
C GLY A 299 -6.91 18.83 -6.82
N LEU A 300 -6.25 18.95 -5.67
CA LEU A 300 -4.93 18.35 -5.44
C LEU A 300 -4.99 16.81 -5.45
N ILE A 301 -5.89 16.22 -4.68
CA ILE A 301 -5.96 14.75 -4.53
C ILE A 301 -6.66 14.08 -5.73
N THR A 302 -7.40 14.83 -6.55
CA THR A 302 -8.02 14.33 -7.78
C THR A 302 -7.30 14.80 -9.04
N ASN A 303 -6.06 15.27 -8.95
CA ASN A 303 -5.32 15.73 -10.13
C ASN A 303 -5.07 14.56 -11.10
N PRO A 304 -5.64 14.57 -12.31
CA PRO A 304 -5.61 13.42 -13.21
C PRO A 304 -4.20 13.04 -13.64
N THR A 305 -3.28 14.00 -13.74
CA THR A 305 -1.88 13.72 -14.08
C THR A 305 -1.16 13.01 -12.94
N LEU A 306 -1.38 13.43 -11.70
CA LEU A 306 -0.80 12.73 -10.54
C LEU A 306 -1.34 11.32 -10.42
N LEU A 307 -2.65 11.14 -10.61
CA LEU A 307 -3.29 9.83 -10.58
C LEU A 307 -2.83 8.94 -11.74
N GLU A 308 -2.58 9.50 -12.92
CA GLU A 308 -2.00 8.75 -14.04
C GLU A 308 -0.57 8.28 -13.73
N ILE A 309 0.26 9.14 -13.14
CA ILE A 309 1.63 8.80 -12.71
C ILE A 309 1.57 7.66 -11.69
N ASP A 310 0.84 7.87 -10.60
CA ASP A 310 0.76 6.94 -9.47
C ASP A 310 0.36 5.51 -9.88
N HIS A 311 -0.64 5.36 -10.76
CA HIS A 311 -1.10 4.03 -11.18
C HIS A 311 -0.32 3.48 -12.37
N HIS A 312 -0.06 4.29 -13.38
CA HIS A 312 0.31 3.79 -14.70
C HIS A 312 1.74 4.09 -15.11
N SER A 313 2.50 4.87 -14.34
CA SER A 313 3.90 5.08 -14.67
C SER A 313 4.75 3.83 -14.40
N SER A 314 5.89 3.81 -15.08
CA SER A 314 6.95 2.83 -14.94
C SER A 314 8.30 3.54 -14.83
N ASN A 315 9.37 2.81 -14.50
CA ASN A 315 10.73 3.34 -14.40
C ASN A 315 10.91 4.49 -13.39
N ASN A 316 10.01 4.57 -12.41
CA ASN A 316 10.03 5.51 -11.30
C ASN A 316 11.32 5.41 -10.51
N LYS A 317 12.12 6.48 -10.46
CA LYS A 317 13.34 6.55 -9.67
C LYS A 317 13.84 7.98 -9.48
N GLU A 318 14.76 8.14 -8.55
CA GLU A 318 15.53 9.37 -8.43
C GLU A 318 16.30 9.66 -9.73
N PHE A 319 16.25 10.91 -10.15
CA PHE A 319 16.95 11.43 -11.32
C PHE A 319 18.07 12.37 -10.85
N PRO A 320 19.33 11.90 -10.77
CA PRO A 320 20.40 12.68 -10.15
C PRO A 320 21.01 13.73 -11.09
N TYR A 321 20.71 13.71 -12.39
CA TYR A 321 21.31 14.59 -13.40
C TYR A 321 20.60 15.95 -13.47
N ILE A 322 20.56 16.63 -12.32
CA ILE A 322 19.99 17.96 -12.16
C ILE A 322 21.02 18.94 -11.63
N ASN A 323 20.74 20.22 -11.83
CA ASN A 323 21.49 21.31 -11.24
C ASN A 323 20.51 22.26 -10.55
N GLY A 324 21.00 22.97 -9.53
CA GLY A 324 20.22 23.91 -8.74
C GLY A 324 21.03 25.15 -8.40
N GLY A 325 20.43 26.34 -8.50
CA GLY A 325 21.14 27.60 -8.27
C GLY A 325 20.23 28.83 -8.25
N LYS A 326 20.86 30.01 -8.11
CA LYS A 326 20.18 31.30 -8.30
C LYS A 326 19.97 31.53 -9.80
N GLY A 327 18.72 31.48 -10.26
CA GLY A 327 18.37 31.75 -11.65
C GLY A 327 18.37 33.24 -12.00
N GLY A 328 18.32 33.51 -13.31
CA GLY A 328 17.97 34.80 -13.88
C GLY A 328 16.79 34.66 -14.85
N ALA A 329 16.26 35.79 -15.35
CA ALA A 329 15.05 35.85 -16.18
C ALA A 329 15.09 35.02 -17.49
N THR A 330 16.26 34.52 -17.90
CA THR A 330 16.49 33.78 -19.16
C THR A 330 16.87 32.31 -18.97
N GLY A 331 16.79 31.78 -17.74
CA GLY A 331 17.11 30.38 -17.43
C GLY A 331 18.39 30.21 -16.58
N PRO A 332 18.91 28.97 -16.47
CA PRO A 332 20.00 28.65 -15.55
C PRO A 332 21.34 29.31 -15.91
N SER A 333 22.08 29.74 -14.89
CA SER A 333 23.47 30.24 -15.00
C SER A 333 24.45 29.12 -14.65
N ALA A 334 25.57 29.02 -15.38
CA ALA A 334 26.56 27.97 -15.17
C ALA A 334 27.27 28.15 -13.80
N GLY A 335 27.30 27.10 -12.97
CA GLY A 335 28.20 27.02 -11.81
C GLY A 335 27.58 26.70 -10.44
N ALA A 336 26.31 26.30 -10.33
CA ALA A 336 25.69 26.02 -9.04
C ALA A 336 25.53 24.51 -8.75
N VAL A 337 26.02 24.10 -7.58
CA VAL A 337 26.08 22.70 -7.10
C VAL A 337 24.72 22.27 -6.51
N ALA A 338 24.37 20.99 -6.73
CA ALA A 338 23.12 20.33 -6.35
C ALA A 338 22.90 20.10 -4.84
N SER A 339 23.19 21.07 -3.96
CA SER A 339 22.84 20.93 -2.55
C SER A 339 21.36 21.27 -2.33
N GLY A 340 20.64 20.36 -1.66
CA GLY A 340 19.25 20.58 -1.23
C GLY A 340 18.21 20.62 -2.37
N VAL A 341 18.54 20.16 -3.56
CA VAL A 341 17.55 19.89 -4.62
C VAL A 341 17.48 18.40 -4.92
N ARG A 342 16.31 17.88 -5.27
CA ARG A 342 16.09 16.49 -5.67
C ARG A 342 15.23 16.44 -6.93
N SER A 343 15.33 15.35 -7.68
CA SER A 343 14.46 15.11 -8.82
C SER A 343 14.09 13.65 -8.94
N TRP A 344 12.92 13.41 -9.51
CA TRP A 344 12.43 12.08 -9.84
C TRP A 344 11.99 12.03 -11.29
N ILE A 345 12.17 10.87 -11.91
CA ILE A 345 11.76 10.60 -13.29
C ILE A 345 10.92 9.34 -13.35
N ALA A 346 9.92 9.34 -14.24
CA ALA A 346 9.12 8.18 -14.57
C ALA A 346 8.68 8.25 -16.04
N THR A 347 8.19 7.13 -16.57
CA THR A 347 7.68 7.03 -17.95
C THR A 347 6.20 6.68 -17.97
N GLY A 348 5.42 7.36 -18.79
CA GLY A 348 4.01 7.09 -19.04
C GLY A 348 3.79 5.99 -20.07
N ARG A 349 2.59 5.42 -20.04
CA ARG A 349 2.18 4.32 -20.94
C ARG A 349 2.03 4.72 -22.42
N LYS A 350 1.98 6.02 -22.74
CA LYS A 350 1.88 6.51 -24.13
C LYS A 350 3.18 7.12 -24.64
N GLY A 351 4.28 6.95 -23.89
CA GLY A 351 5.58 7.48 -24.27
C GLY A 351 5.99 8.76 -23.54
N GLU A 352 5.16 9.25 -22.61
CA GLU A 352 5.44 10.45 -21.83
C GLU A 352 6.63 10.24 -20.90
N ILE A 353 7.36 11.30 -20.60
CA ILE A 353 8.37 11.35 -19.53
C ILE A 353 7.85 12.31 -18.46
N TYR A 354 7.70 11.81 -17.24
CA TYR A 354 7.37 12.59 -16.06
C TYR A 354 8.65 12.99 -15.35
N LEU A 355 8.84 14.29 -15.10
CA LEU A 355 10.00 14.81 -14.40
C LEU A 355 9.54 15.73 -13.26
N ALA A 356 9.90 15.41 -12.03
CA ALA A 356 9.56 16.21 -10.86
C ALA A 356 10.81 16.80 -10.22
N PHE A 357 10.79 18.10 -9.94
CA PHE A 357 11.82 18.80 -9.17
C PHE A 357 11.32 19.11 -7.77
N PHE A 358 12.20 18.95 -6.77
CA PHE A 358 11.92 19.23 -5.37
C PHE A 358 12.99 20.17 -4.82
N ASN A 359 12.54 21.26 -4.22
CA ASN A 359 13.42 22.22 -3.57
C ASN A 359 13.40 22.00 -2.06
N LEU A 360 14.42 21.34 -1.52
CA LEU A 360 14.58 21.12 -0.08
C LEU A 360 15.36 22.26 0.60
N ASN A 361 15.72 23.31 -0.14
CA ASN A 361 16.38 24.49 0.43
C ASN A 361 15.36 25.44 1.05
N ASN A 362 15.83 26.24 2.02
CA ASN A 362 15.08 27.32 2.66
C ASN A 362 14.93 28.59 1.78
N ALA A 363 15.26 28.51 0.49
CA ALA A 363 15.17 29.62 -0.45
C ALA A 363 14.64 29.14 -1.79
N LYS A 364 13.90 30.02 -2.50
CA LYS A 364 13.50 29.80 -3.90
C LYS A 364 14.72 29.47 -4.74
N THR A 365 14.64 28.37 -5.49
CA THR A 365 15.77 27.81 -6.23
C THR A 365 15.37 27.52 -7.67
N THR A 366 16.20 27.91 -8.63
CA THR A 366 16.03 27.48 -10.02
C THR A 366 16.64 26.10 -10.18
N ILE A 367 15.81 25.14 -10.60
CA ILE A 367 16.20 23.74 -10.80
C ILE A 367 16.09 23.42 -12.29
N TRP A 368 17.07 22.73 -12.85
CA TRP A 368 17.06 22.34 -14.25
C TRP A 368 17.72 21.00 -14.53
N ALA A 369 17.33 20.42 -15.66
CA ALA A 369 17.90 19.20 -16.24
C ALA A 369 18.18 19.41 -17.73
N GLU A 370 19.23 18.78 -18.24
CA GLU A 370 19.45 18.70 -19.69
C GLU A 370 18.58 17.60 -20.31
N ILE A 371 17.99 17.86 -21.47
CA ILE A 371 17.13 16.88 -22.16
C ILE A 371 17.94 15.64 -22.56
N ALA A 372 19.20 15.80 -22.93
CA ALA A 372 20.09 14.70 -23.27
C ALA A 372 20.28 13.73 -22.08
N ASP A 373 20.25 14.26 -20.86
CA ASP A 373 20.51 13.51 -19.64
C ASP A 373 19.33 12.66 -19.18
N LEU A 374 18.12 12.99 -19.61
CA LEU A 374 16.92 12.17 -19.34
C LEU A 374 17.11 10.71 -19.78
N SER A 375 17.84 10.50 -20.89
CA SER A 375 18.11 9.16 -21.44
C SER A 375 19.05 8.33 -20.57
N LYS A 376 19.92 8.99 -19.78
CA LYS A 376 20.84 8.32 -18.85
C LYS A 376 20.08 7.57 -17.76
N ALA A 377 18.94 8.11 -17.34
CA ALA A 377 18.12 7.49 -16.31
C ALA A 377 17.11 6.48 -16.87
N ILE A 378 16.83 6.47 -18.18
CA ILE A 378 15.86 5.52 -18.77
C ILE A 378 16.56 4.70 -19.88
N PRO A 379 17.33 3.65 -19.51
CA PRO A 379 18.06 2.83 -20.47
C PRO A 379 17.13 2.21 -21.51
N GLY A 380 17.46 2.35 -22.79
CA GLY A 380 16.67 1.82 -23.92
C GLY A 380 15.61 2.77 -24.46
N TRP A 381 15.35 3.91 -23.80
CA TRP A 381 14.42 4.92 -24.30
C TRP A 381 15.12 5.87 -25.26
N LYS A 382 14.73 5.87 -26.53
CA LYS A 382 15.28 6.78 -27.54
C LYS A 382 14.64 8.15 -27.41
N ILE A 383 15.19 8.99 -26.54
CA ILE A 383 14.81 10.41 -26.46
C ILE A 383 15.32 11.11 -27.71
N LYS A 384 14.41 11.67 -28.52
CA LYS A 384 14.75 12.49 -29.68
C LYS A 384 14.46 13.95 -29.36
N PRO A 385 15.48 14.77 -29.09
CA PRO A 385 15.28 16.21 -29.03
C PRO A 385 14.71 16.72 -30.37
N PRO A 386 13.80 17.70 -30.35
CA PRO A 386 13.34 18.43 -29.18
C PRO A 386 12.17 17.75 -28.44
N CYS A 387 12.05 18.01 -27.14
CA CYS A 387 10.88 17.60 -26.36
C CYS A 387 9.83 18.71 -26.36
N LYS A 388 8.55 18.35 -26.30
CA LYS A 388 7.47 19.25 -25.87
C LYS A 388 7.14 19.00 -24.40
N GLY A 389 6.73 20.02 -23.65
CA GLY A 389 6.30 19.74 -22.28
C GLY A 389 5.55 20.86 -21.59
N THR A 390 4.81 20.45 -20.57
CA THR A 390 3.94 21.32 -19.77
C THR A 390 4.30 21.12 -18.30
N GLU A 391 4.32 22.21 -17.52
CA GLU A 391 4.43 22.15 -16.06
C GLU A 391 3.02 22.13 -15.46
N ILE A 392 2.77 21.15 -14.59
CA ILE A 392 1.44 20.69 -14.21
C ILE A 392 0.78 21.60 -13.17
N TRP A 393 1.56 22.19 -12.26
CA TRP A 393 0.98 23.03 -11.20
C TRP A 393 0.60 24.42 -11.70
N SER A 394 1.44 25.02 -12.55
CA SER A 394 1.21 26.33 -13.16
C SER A 394 0.41 26.26 -14.46
N GLY A 395 0.28 25.08 -15.08
CA GLY A 395 -0.31 24.90 -16.41
C GLY A 395 0.54 25.50 -17.54
N LYS A 396 1.76 25.96 -17.24
CA LYS A 396 2.64 26.61 -18.23
C LYS A 396 3.08 25.60 -19.28
N ASP A 397 2.72 25.86 -20.54
CA ASP A 397 3.28 25.15 -21.69
C ASP A 397 4.66 25.74 -22.03
N PHE A 398 5.68 24.89 -22.01
CA PHE A 398 7.06 25.26 -22.36
C PHE A 398 7.34 25.09 -23.86
N GLY A 399 6.36 24.58 -24.63
CA GLY A 399 6.49 24.37 -26.06
C GLY A 399 7.69 23.46 -26.38
N VAL A 400 8.39 23.77 -27.46
CA VAL A 400 9.52 22.97 -27.96
C VAL A 400 10.81 23.31 -27.19
N MET A 401 11.22 22.42 -26.29
CA MET A 401 12.46 22.50 -25.54
C MET A 401 13.58 21.70 -26.24
N LYS A 402 14.70 22.38 -26.53
CA LYS A 402 15.84 21.80 -27.25
C LYS A 402 16.99 21.35 -26.36
N LYS A 403 17.25 22.06 -25.27
CA LYS A 403 18.45 21.88 -24.45
C LYS A 403 18.15 21.44 -23.03
N SER A 404 17.27 22.18 -22.35
CA SER A 404 16.97 21.95 -20.94
C SER A 404 15.50 22.18 -20.62
N VAL A 405 15.08 21.57 -19.52
CA VAL A 405 13.82 21.83 -18.81
C VAL A 405 14.18 22.43 -17.45
N TRP A 406 13.46 23.47 -17.03
CA TRP A 406 13.77 24.20 -15.81
C TRP A 406 12.52 24.85 -15.19
N ALA A 407 12.54 25.04 -13.88
CA ALA A 407 11.57 25.84 -13.14
C ALA A 407 12.26 26.61 -12.01
N GLU A 408 11.66 27.74 -11.64
CA GLU A 408 11.91 28.33 -10.33
C GLU A 408 10.96 27.68 -9.33
N VAL A 409 11.51 27.00 -8.34
CA VAL A 409 10.73 26.25 -7.35
C VAL A 409 10.85 26.97 -6.01
N GLU A 410 9.71 27.34 -5.43
CA GLU A 410 9.65 27.98 -4.11
C GLU A 410 10.29 27.11 -3.03
N THR A 411 10.62 27.71 -1.88
CA THR A 411 11.12 27.00 -0.70
C THR A 411 10.19 25.83 -0.34
N HIS A 412 10.75 24.62 -0.22
CA HIS A 412 10.01 23.38 0.08
C HIS A 412 8.92 23.02 -0.94
N GLY A 413 8.94 23.64 -2.11
CA GLY A 413 8.00 23.39 -3.20
C GLY A 413 8.46 22.29 -4.14
N CYS A 414 7.61 22.02 -5.14
CA CYS A 414 7.93 21.14 -6.25
C CYS A 414 7.44 21.72 -7.58
N ALA A 415 8.01 21.22 -8.67
CA ALA A 415 7.52 21.42 -10.04
C ALA A 415 7.39 20.06 -10.71
N LEU A 416 6.33 19.85 -11.49
CA LEU A 416 6.10 18.58 -12.19
C LEU A 416 5.91 18.84 -13.67
N PHE A 417 6.67 18.15 -14.50
CA PHE A 417 6.62 18.26 -15.94
C PHE A 417 6.13 16.98 -16.59
N VAL A 418 5.29 17.11 -17.62
CA VAL A 418 4.98 16.05 -18.58
C VAL A 418 5.67 16.39 -19.88
N LEU A 419 6.60 15.54 -20.31
CA LEU A 419 7.43 15.73 -21.50
C LEU A 419 7.10 14.68 -22.56
N ASN A 420 7.14 15.08 -23.83
CA ASN A 420 6.99 14.20 -24.98
C ASN A 420 8.19 14.42 -25.92
N CYS A 421 8.99 13.38 -26.13
CA CYS A 421 10.29 13.47 -26.81
C CYS A 421 10.44 12.47 -27.97
N ASN A 422 9.34 12.22 -28.69
CA ASN A 422 9.19 11.12 -29.66
C ASN A 422 9.60 11.50 -31.09
#